data_AF-A0A3B9PMX7-F1
#
_entry.id   AF-A0A3B9PMX7-F1
#
_cell.length_a   1.000
_cell.length_b   1.000
_cell.length_c   1.000
_cell.angle_alpha   90.00
_cell.angle_beta   90.00
_cell.angle_gamma   90.00
#
_symmetry.space_group_name_H-M   'P 1'
#
loop_
_entity.id
_entity.type
_entity.pdbx_description
1 polymer ?
#
loop_
_entity_poly.entity_id
_entity_poly.type
_entity_poly.pdbx_seq_one_letter_code
_entity_poly.pdbx_strand_id
1 'polypeptide(L)'
;RELKGLRRVLIETTGLADPAPVIHTLMAEPFLSERYRLDGVVTAVDVTHALDQLAAHNEAVRQVAMADRLLLTKCDLADAVQCEVVGARLAALNPGARQVEVRQGAVAVDEVFGCGLYDPAGKMPDVAAWLGEEAVRAARRRSVGPVWSRGGTGAALAGARLPANPEAPGGTSAQHAPPRHDAGVTSFVLRFDEPLSWYE
;
A
#
# COMPACT_ATOMS: atom_id res chain seq x y z
N ARG A 1 18.19 18.94 -9.37
CA ARG A 1 19.05 17.73 -9.43
C ARG A 1 18.20 16.64 -10.03
N GLU A 2 18.49 16.19 -11.25
CA GLU A 2 17.67 15.19 -11.95
C GLU A 2 17.81 13.84 -11.23
N LEU A 3 16.69 13.25 -10.82
CA LEU A 3 16.68 11.93 -10.21
C LEU A 3 17.00 10.89 -11.29
N LYS A 4 17.96 9.99 -11.03
CA LYS A 4 18.18 8.83 -11.90
C LYS A 4 16.86 8.05 -12.03
N GLY A 5 16.60 7.49 -13.21
CA GLY A 5 15.39 6.71 -13.47
C GLY A 5 15.17 5.61 -12.43
N LEU A 6 13.97 5.57 -11.85
CA LEU A 6 13.58 4.58 -10.85
C LEU A 6 13.37 3.22 -11.52
N ARG A 7 14.04 2.18 -11.02
CA ARG A 7 13.91 0.81 -11.55
C ARG A 7 12.81 -0.01 -10.88
N ARG A 8 12.45 0.36 -9.65
CA ARG A 8 11.45 -0.29 -8.81
C ARG A 8 10.77 0.77 -7.94
N VAL A 9 9.50 0.55 -7.64
CA VAL A 9 8.71 1.37 -6.73
C VAL A 9 8.05 0.42 -5.74
N LEU A 10 8.19 0.70 -4.46
CA LEU A 10 7.46 0.03 -3.40
C LEU A 10 6.43 1.01 -2.86
N ILE A 11 5.18 0.57 -2.80
CA ILE A 11 4.07 1.37 -2.27
C ILE A 11 3.69 0.77 -0.92
N GLU A 12 3.95 1.52 0.15
CA GLU A 12 3.43 1.19 1.48
C GLU A 12 2.00 1.72 1.60
N THR A 13 1.07 0.82 1.88
CA THR A 13 -0.30 1.20 2.21
C THR A 13 -0.47 1.28 3.73
N THR A 14 -1.41 2.09 4.21
CA THR A 14 -1.73 2.11 5.65
C THR A 14 -2.15 0.71 6.13
N GLY A 15 -1.95 0.40 7.41
CA GLY A 15 -2.17 -0.96 7.94
C GLY A 15 -3.59 -1.52 7.79
N LEU A 16 -4.59 -0.67 7.53
CA LEU A 16 -5.99 -1.05 7.32
C LEU A 16 -6.46 -0.85 5.87
N ALA A 17 -5.56 -0.57 4.94
CA ALA A 17 -5.94 -0.34 3.55
C ALA A 17 -6.39 -1.63 2.87
N ASP A 18 -7.50 -1.55 2.13
CA ASP A 18 -7.86 -2.54 1.12
C ASP A 18 -6.88 -2.41 -0.07
N PRO A 19 -6.18 -3.48 -0.48
CA PRO A 19 -5.26 -3.43 -1.61
C PRO A 19 -5.96 -3.30 -2.98
N ALA A 20 -7.25 -3.66 -3.11
CA ALA A 20 -7.95 -3.72 -4.39
C ALA A 20 -7.94 -2.39 -5.18
N PRO A 21 -8.22 -1.22 -4.59
CA PRO A 21 -8.23 0.04 -5.33
C PRO A 21 -6.85 0.45 -5.84
N VAL A 22 -5.79 0.15 -5.08
CA VAL A 22 -4.41 0.45 -5.48
C VAL A 22 -4.02 -0.43 -6.65
N ILE A 23 -4.25 -1.74 -6.56
CA ILE A 23 -4.00 -2.70 -7.63
C ILE A 23 -4.77 -2.31 -8.90
N HIS A 24 -6.06 -2.02 -8.77
CA HIS A 24 -6.89 -1.59 -9.89
C HIS A 24 -6.31 -0.36 -10.60
N THR A 25 -5.93 0.66 -9.83
CA THR A 25 -5.34 1.89 -10.39
C THR A 25 -4.04 1.58 -11.15
N LEU A 26 -3.15 0.78 -10.57
CA LEU A 26 -1.87 0.42 -11.20
C LEU A 26 -2.06 -0.39 -12.49
N MET A 27 -3.10 -1.23 -12.57
CA MET A 27 -3.38 -2.05 -13.75
C MET A 27 -4.19 -1.31 -14.82
N ALA A 28 -5.13 -0.46 -14.42
CA ALA A 28 -6.14 0.12 -15.31
C ALA A 28 -5.81 1.54 -15.81
N GLU A 29 -5.02 2.32 -15.07
CA GLU A 29 -4.67 3.68 -15.49
C GLU A 29 -3.62 3.65 -16.61
N PRO A 30 -3.93 4.14 -17.84
CA PRO A 30 -3.03 4.03 -18.99
C PRO A 30 -1.65 4.65 -18.75
N PHE A 31 -1.62 5.80 -18.05
CA PHE A 31 -0.37 6.48 -17.73
C PHE A 31 0.58 5.58 -16.91
N LEU A 32 0.04 4.77 -16.01
CA LEU A 32 0.81 3.89 -15.15
C LEU A 32 1.13 2.56 -15.85
N SER A 33 0.15 1.92 -16.48
CA SER A 33 0.33 0.61 -17.12
C SER A 33 1.25 0.63 -18.35
N GLU A 34 1.42 1.78 -18.99
CA GLU A 34 2.42 1.98 -20.06
C GLU A 34 3.87 2.07 -19.54
N ARG A 35 4.06 2.51 -18.29
CA ARG A 35 5.39 2.85 -17.72
C ARG A 35 5.85 1.87 -16.66
N TYR A 36 4.91 1.22 -15.97
CA TYR A 36 5.14 0.34 -14.85
C TYR A 36 4.39 -0.97 -15.05
N ARG A 37 4.87 -2.00 -14.36
CA ARG A 37 4.22 -3.30 -14.26
C ARG A 37 4.09 -3.64 -12.79
N LEU A 38 2.94 -4.16 -12.39
CA LEU A 38 2.74 -4.65 -11.03
C LEU A 38 3.48 -5.99 -10.88
N ASP A 39 4.56 -5.97 -10.08
CA ASP A 39 5.35 -7.16 -9.75
C ASP A 39 4.58 -8.09 -8.80
N GLY A 40 3.93 -7.50 -7.79
CA GLY A 40 3.06 -8.25 -6.89
C GLY A 40 2.65 -7.47 -5.66
N VAL A 41 1.89 -8.14 -4.81
CA VAL A 41 1.40 -7.67 -3.52
C VAL A 41 2.11 -8.46 -2.42
N VAL A 42 2.76 -7.76 -1.51
CA VAL A 42 3.42 -8.36 -0.35
C VAL A 42 2.68 -7.92 0.91
N THR A 43 2.29 -8.88 1.74
CA THR A 43 1.61 -8.60 3.01
C THR A 43 2.47 -9.08 4.17
N ALA A 44 2.83 -8.15 5.05
CA ALA A 44 3.44 -8.48 6.33
C ALA A 44 2.34 -8.93 7.31
N VAL A 45 2.49 -10.14 7.84
CA VAL A 45 1.57 -10.75 8.80
C VAL A 45 2.29 -10.88 10.13
N ASP A 46 1.79 -10.25 11.18
CA ASP A 46 2.31 -10.43 12.53
C ASP A 46 1.82 -11.77 13.08
N VAL A 47 2.72 -12.75 13.21
CA VAL A 47 2.35 -14.11 13.67
C VAL A 47 1.76 -14.09 15.08
N THR A 48 2.11 -13.11 15.90
CA THR A 48 1.63 -12.99 17.27
C THR A 48 0.16 -12.56 17.38
N HIS A 49 -0.39 -11.92 16.33
CA HIS A 49 -1.76 -11.37 16.31
C HIS A 49 -2.60 -11.83 15.11
N ALA A 50 -2.05 -12.62 14.20
CA ALA A 50 -2.65 -12.93 12.90
C ALA A 50 -4.05 -13.55 13.00
N LEU A 51 -4.26 -14.52 13.91
CA LEU A 51 -5.53 -15.24 14.00
C LEU A 51 -6.67 -14.31 14.44
N ASP A 52 -6.41 -13.47 15.44
CA ASP A 52 -7.39 -12.51 15.95
C ASP A 52 -7.72 -11.45 14.88
N GLN A 53 -6.69 -10.94 14.19
CA GLN A 53 -6.87 -9.97 13.12
C GLN A 53 -7.68 -10.54 11.95
N LEU A 54 -7.39 -11.78 11.54
CA LEU A 54 -8.13 -12.47 10.47
C LEU A 54 -9.58 -12.80 10.88
N ALA A 55 -9.85 -12.97 12.17
CA ALA A 55 -11.20 -13.20 12.67
C ALA A 55 -12.00 -11.89 12.80
N ALA A 56 -11.36 -10.79 13.18
CA ALA A 56 -12.01 -9.52 13.48
C ALA A 56 -12.13 -8.57 12.29
N HIS A 57 -11.25 -8.68 11.28
CA HIS A 57 -11.11 -7.69 10.21
C HIS A 57 -11.14 -8.32 8.82
N ASN A 58 -12.14 -7.97 8.03
CA ASN A 58 -12.24 -8.41 6.63
C ASN A 58 -11.09 -7.85 5.78
N GLU A 59 -10.57 -6.69 6.15
CA GLU A 59 -9.41 -6.06 5.50
C GLU A 59 -8.18 -6.97 5.59
N ALA A 60 -7.93 -7.59 6.75
CA ALA A 60 -6.82 -8.53 6.93
C ALA A 60 -6.98 -9.76 6.03
N VAL A 61 -8.20 -10.28 5.88
CA VAL A 61 -8.50 -11.39 4.97
C VAL A 61 -8.24 -10.99 3.52
N ARG A 62 -8.68 -9.80 3.10
CA ARG A 62 -8.44 -9.27 1.73
C ARG A 62 -6.96 -9.09 1.44
N GLN A 63 -6.20 -8.53 2.39
CA GLN A 63 -4.75 -8.37 2.27
C GLN A 63 -4.06 -9.72 2.07
N VAL A 64 -4.37 -10.71 2.90
CA VAL A 64 -3.82 -12.07 2.75
C VAL A 64 -4.23 -12.73 1.44
N ALA A 65 -5.50 -12.61 1.04
CA ALA A 65 -6.03 -13.25 -0.17
C ALA A 65 -5.47 -12.65 -1.48
N MET A 66 -5.16 -11.35 -1.50
CA MET A 66 -4.57 -10.69 -2.66
C MET A 66 -3.04 -10.81 -2.73
N ALA A 67 -2.38 -11.20 -1.64
CA ALA A 67 -0.93 -11.30 -1.59
C ALA A 67 -0.37 -12.34 -2.58
N ASP A 68 0.77 -12.04 -3.19
CA ASP A 68 1.68 -13.00 -3.83
C ASP A 68 2.68 -13.58 -2.83
N ARG A 69 3.00 -12.80 -1.80
CA ARG A 69 3.92 -13.21 -0.75
C ARG A 69 3.46 -12.73 0.61
N LEU A 70 3.53 -13.64 1.57
CA LEU A 70 3.21 -13.39 2.97
C LEU A 70 4.51 -13.40 3.76
N LEU A 71 4.87 -12.26 4.32
CA LEU A 71 6.00 -12.15 5.24
C LEU A 71 5.49 -12.39 6.66
N LEU A 72 5.77 -13.55 7.23
CA LEU A 72 5.39 -13.92 8.59
C LEU A 72 6.39 -13.23 9.53
N THR A 73 6.02 -12.08 10.05
CA THR A 73 6.87 -11.22 10.88
C THR A 73 6.76 -11.54 12.37
N LYS A 74 7.81 -11.21 13.11
CA LYS A 74 7.92 -11.46 14.56
C LYS A 74 7.94 -12.95 14.90
N CYS A 75 8.44 -13.81 14.00
CA CYS A 75 8.66 -15.23 14.27
C CYS A 75 9.67 -15.47 15.42
N ASP A 76 10.44 -14.46 15.82
CA ASP A 76 11.29 -14.47 17.02
C ASP A 76 10.52 -14.29 18.33
N LEU A 77 9.27 -13.82 18.29
CA LEU A 77 8.41 -13.62 19.46
C LEU A 77 7.30 -14.69 19.58
N ALA A 78 7.15 -15.54 18.57
CA ALA A 78 6.20 -16.64 18.53
C ALA A 78 6.93 -17.99 18.70
N ASP A 79 6.26 -18.97 19.28
CA ASP A 79 6.77 -20.34 19.29
C ASP A 79 6.53 -21.04 17.93
N ALA A 80 7.14 -22.21 17.75
CA ALA A 80 7.04 -22.97 16.50
C ALA A 80 5.61 -23.42 16.19
N VAL A 81 4.82 -23.73 17.22
CA VAL A 81 3.44 -24.19 17.07
C VAL A 81 2.55 -23.05 16.57
N GLN A 82 2.71 -21.86 17.13
CA GLN A 82 1.99 -20.67 16.70
C GLN A 82 2.33 -20.32 15.25
N CYS A 83 3.61 -20.38 14.86
CA CYS A 83 4.03 -20.17 13.47
C CYS A 83 3.37 -21.19 12.52
N GLU A 84 3.33 -22.47 12.91
CA GLU A 84 2.71 -23.54 12.13
C GLU A 84 1.19 -23.33 11.97
N VAL A 85 0.49 -23.01 13.06
CA VAL A 85 -0.96 -22.76 13.04
C VAL A 85 -1.31 -21.56 12.16
N VAL A 86 -0.57 -20.46 12.30
CA VAL A 86 -0.76 -19.27 11.45
C VAL A 86 -0.45 -19.61 10.01
N GLY A 87 0.67 -20.28 9.73
CA GLY A 87 1.04 -20.67 8.38
C GLY A 87 0.00 -21.56 7.71
N ALA A 88 -0.57 -22.52 8.44
CA ALA A 88 -1.66 -23.38 7.96
C ALA A 88 -2.94 -22.57 7.68
N ARG A 89 -3.30 -21.63 8.55
CA ARG A 89 -4.46 -20.74 8.34
C ARG A 89 -4.28 -19.88 7.09
N LEU A 90 -3.08 -19.31 6.91
CA LEU A 90 -2.75 -18.51 5.74
C LEU A 90 -2.75 -19.33 4.45
N ALA A 91 -2.23 -20.58 4.48
CA ALA A 91 -2.25 -21.47 3.33
C ALA A 91 -3.67 -21.91 2.94
N ALA A 92 -4.57 -22.06 3.91
CA ALA A 92 -5.98 -22.33 3.66
C ALA A 92 -6.70 -21.14 3.01
N LEU A 93 -6.30 -19.91 3.37
CA LEU A 93 -6.84 -18.69 2.76
C LEU A 93 -6.22 -18.46 1.37
N ASN A 94 -4.90 -18.45 1.25
CA ASN A 94 -4.21 -18.17 0.01
C ASN A 94 -3.13 -19.23 -0.26
N PRO A 95 -3.49 -20.36 -0.89
CA PRO A 95 -2.54 -21.44 -1.18
C PRO A 95 -1.50 -21.05 -2.23
N GLY A 96 -1.75 -19.99 -3.02
CA GLY A 96 -0.83 -19.50 -4.04
C GLY A 96 0.22 -18.52 -3.52
N ALA A 97 0.10 -18.04 -2.28
CA ALA A 97 1.06 -17.10 -1.72
C ALA A 97 2.24 -17.81 -1.06
N ARG A 98 3.45 -17.46 -1.47
CA ARG A 98 4.66 -17.94 -0.80
C ARG A 98 4.76 -17.32 0.60
N GLN A 99 4.98 -18.16 1.61
CA GLN A 99 5.19 -17.72 2.99
C GLN A 99 6.69 -17.64 3.29
N VAL A 100 7.11 -16.55 3.93
CA VAL A 100 8.50 -16.27 4.30
C VAL A 100 8.56 -15.88 5.76
N GLU A 101 9.26 -16.66 6.58
CA GLU A 101 9.49 -16.28 7.97
C GLU A 101 10.46 -15.10 8.06
N VAL A 102 10.09 -14.11 8.87
CA VAL A 102 10.85 -12.89 9.10
C VAL A 102 11.08 -12.75 10.61
N ARG A 103 12.35 -12.75 10.99
CA ARG A 103 12.81 -12.58 12.37
C ARG A 103 13.45 -11.21 12.51
N GLN A 104 13.16 -10.51 13.59
CA GLN A 104 13.73 -9.18 13.91
C GLN A 104 13.57 -8.14 12.78
N GLY A 105 12.54 -8.29 11.95
CA GLY A 105 12.30 -7.40 10.79
C GLY A 105 13.29 -7.54 9.64
N ALA A 106 14.15 -8.57 9.65
CA ALA A 106 15.12 -8.80 8.59
C ALA A 106 14.53 -9.69 7.48
N VAL A 107 14.45 -9.15 6.27
CA VAL A 107 13.99 -9.86 5.06
C VAL A 107 14.92 -9.52 3.90
N ALA A 108 15.25 -10.50 3.06
CA ALA A 108 16.07 -10.24 1.88
C ALA A 108 15.30 -9.42 0.85
N VAL A 109 15.99 -8.59 0.06
CA VAL A 109 15.34 -7.74 -0.94
C VAL A 109 14.61 -8.56 -2.01
N ASP A 110 15.18 -9.69 -2.41
CA ASP A 110 14.56 -10.63 -3.34
C ASP A 110 13.37 -11.38 -2.72
N GLU A 111 13.22 -11.29 -1.40
CA GLU A 111 12.05 -11.75 -0.66
C GLU A 111 10.93 -10.68 -0.61
N VAL A 112 11.17 -9.46 -1.10
CA VAL A 112 10.13 -8.43 -1.27
C VAL A 112 9.78 -8.19 -2.74
N PHE A 113 10.75 -8.34 -3.65
CA PHE A 113 10.56 -8.18 -5.10
C PHE A 113 10.59 -9.52 -5.85
N GLY A 114 10.26 -9.49 -7.14
CA GLY A 114 10.39 -10.64 -8.04
C GLY A 114 9.27 -11.66 -7.85
N CYS A 115 8.06 -11.18 -7.53
CA CYS A 115 6.86 -12.03 -7.45
C CYS A 115 6.40 -12.52 -8.83
N GLY A 116 6.78 -11.82 -9.91
CA GLY A 116 6.44 -12.18 -11.29
C GLY A 116 5.52 -11.14 -11.93
N LEU A 117 4.71 -11.56 -12.90
CA LEU A 117 3.58 -10.73 -13.34
C LEU A 117 2.42 -11.00 -12.39
N TYR A 118 1.84 -9.95 -11.82
CA TYR A 118 0.63 -10.10 -11.02
C TYR A 118 -0.50 -10.68 -11.88
N ASP A 119 -0.94 -11.89 -11.52
CA ASP A 119 -2.04 -12.58 -12.16
C ASP A 119 -3.22 -12.72 -11.19
N PRO A 120 -4.27 -11.90 -11.33
CA PRO A 120 -5.47 -12.03 -10.52
C PRO A 120 -6.18 -13.38 -10.68
N ALA A 121 -6.02 -14.07 -11.82
CA ALA A 121 -6.73 -15.31 -12.12
C ALA A 121 -6.19 -16.51 -11.32
N GLY A 122 -4.94 -16.45 -10.85
CA GLY A 122 -4.34 -17.45 -9.97
C GLY A 122 -4.73 -17.30 -8.49
N LYS A 123 -5.56 -16.31 -8.14
CA LYS A 123 -6.00 -16.03 -6.77
C LYS A 123 -7.38 -16.62 -6.48
N MET A 124 -7.84 -16.51 -5.23
CA MET A 124 -9.21 -16.90 -4.87
C MET A 124 -10.25 -16.19 -5.76
N PRO A 125 -11.37 -16.83 -6.11
CA PRO A 125 -12.42 -16.22 -6.93
C PRO A 125 -12.90 -14.86 -6.44
N ASP A 126 -12.92 -14.65 -5.12
CA ASP A 126 -13.31 -13.39 -4.49
C ASP A 126 -12.40 -12.22 -4.88
N VAL A 127 -11.12 -12.46 -5.18
CA VAL A 127 -10.18 -11.41 -5.64
C VAL A 127 -10.62 -10.84 -6.98
N ALA A 128 -11.03 -11.69 -7.92
CA ALA A 128 -11.55 -11.25 -9.20
C ALA A 128 -12.85 -10.45 -9.03
N ALA A 129 -13.73 -10.87 -8.10
CA ALA A 129 -14.95 -10.13 -7.78
C ALA A 129 -14.64 -8.75 -7.19
N TRP A 130 -13.74 -8.65 -6.21
CA TRP A 130 -13.35 -7.36 -5.60
C TRP A 130 -12.70 -6.40 -6.61
N LEU A 131 -11.85 -6.90 -7.51
CA LEU A 131 -11.28 -6.08 -8.59
C LEU A 131 -12.35 -5.64 -9.60
N GLY A 132 -13.35 -6.49 -9.88
CA GLY A 132 -14.51 -6.14 -10.68
C GLY A 132 -15.38 -5.07 -10.04
N GLU A 133 -15.63 -5.15 -8.73
CA GLU A 133 -16.34 -4.13 -7.96
C GLU A 133 -15.62 -2.77 -8.03
N GLU A 134 -14.28 -2.76 -7.93
CA GLU A 134 -13.49 -1.53 -8.08
C GLU A 134 -13.58 -0.96 -9.49
N ALA A 135 -13.57 -1.81 -10.53
CA ALA A 135 -13.79 -1.35 -11.90
C ALA A 135 -15.16 -0.65 -12.08
N VAL A 136 -16.21 -1.20 -11.47
CA VAL A 136 -17.56 -0.58 -11.46
C VAL A 136 -17.55 0.75 -10.69
N ARG A 137 -16.92 0.80 -9.51
CA ARG A 137 -16.79 2.04 -8.72
C ARG A 137 -16.01 3.12 -9.48
N ALA A 138 -14.93 2.76 -10.16
CA ALA A 138 -14.13 3.67 -10.97
C ALA A 138 -14.93 4.19 -12.19
N ALA A 139 -15.71 3.34 -12.86
CA ALA A 139 -16.62 3.77 -13.93
C ALA A 139 -17.67 4.76 -13.41
N ARG A 140 -18.26 4.49 -12.24
CA ARG A 140 -19.22 5.41 -11.58
C ARG A 140 -18.59 6.77 -11.24
N ARG A 141 -17.35 6.78 -10.72
CA ARG A 141 -16.59 8.01 -10.46
C ARG A 141 -16.30 8.81 -11.73
N ARG A 142 -16.10 8.16 -12.88
CA ARG A 142 -15.93 8.84 -14.18
C ARG A 142 -17.23 9.42 -14.73
N SER A 143 -18.37 8.78 -14.47
CA SER A 143 -19.69 9.28 -14.89
C SER A 143 -20.23 10.44 -14.04
N VAL A 144 -19.77 10.59 -12.80
CA VAL A 144 -19.91 11.84 -12.04
C VAL A 144 -18.75 12.73 -12.46
N GLY A 145 -18.97 13.55 -13.50
CA GLY A 145 -17.90 14.31 -14.16
C GLY A 145 -17.01 15.08 -13.16
N PRO A 146 -15.74 15.35 -13.51
CA PRO A 146 -14.88 16.13 -12.64
C PRO A 146 -15.51 17.51 -12.41
N VAL A 147 -15.56 17.99 -11.16
CA VAL A 147 -15.80 19.40 -10.83
C VAL A 147 -14.53 20.19 -11.20
N TRP A 148 -14.17 20.16 -12.48
CA TRP A 148 -13.10 20.95 -13.05
C TRP A 148 -13.61 21.45 -14.40
N SER A 149 -14.52 22.43 -14.35
CA SER A 149 -14.89 23.22 -15.52
C SER A 149 -13.71 24.13 -15.88
N ARG A 150 -13.13 23.90 -17.06
CA ARG A 150 -12.18 24.80 -17.71
C ARG A 150 -12.93 25.98 -18.34
N GLY A 151 -12.50 27.21 -18.06
CA GLY A 151 -12.68 28.38 -18.94
C GLY A 151 -13.60 29.47 -18.40
N GLY A 152 -13.02 30.65 -18.15
CA GLY A 152 -13.63 31.78 -17.45
C GLY A 152 -14.64 32.63 -18.23
N THR A 153 -15.37 33.44 -17.48
CA THR A 153 -15.53 34.90 -17.63
C THR A 153 -16.23 35.40 -16.36
N GLY A 154 -15.84 36.59 -15.89
CA GLY A 154 -16.05 37.02 -14.52
C GLY A 154 -17.51 37.13 -14.06
N ALA A 155 -17.71 36.83 -12.78
CA ALA A 155 -18.74 37.45 -11.95
C ALA A 155 -18.25 37.44 -10.49
N ALA A 156 -18.16 38.63 -9.92
CA ALA A 156 -17.80 38.86 -8.54
C ALA A 156 -18.79 38.18 -7.60
N LEU A 157 -18.29 37.45 -6.60
CA LEU A 157 -19.04 37.18 -5.38
C LEU A 157 -18.14 37.42 -4.17
N ALA A 158 -18.68 38.30 -3.32
CA ALA A 158 -18.04 38.92 -2.19
C ALA A 158 -17.93 37.97 -0.98
N GLY A 159 -16.87 38.19 -0.20
CA GLY A 159 -16.91 38.27 1.25
C GLY A 159 -17.32 37.02 2.03
N ALA A 160 -16.34 36.31 2.57
CA ALA A 160 -16.41 35.75 3.92
C ALA A 160 -14.99 35.52 4.48
N ARG A 161 -14.57 36.42 5.38
CA ARG A 161 -13.45 36.21 6.30
C ARG A 161 -13.86 35.17 7.34
N LEU A 162 -12.98 34.21 7.63
CA LEU A 162 -12.92 33.51 8.92
C LEU A 162 -11.45 33.30 9.31
N PRO A 163 -11.16 33.20 10.63
CA PRO A 163 -10.05 33.91 11.26
C PRO A 163 -8.77 33.09 11.42
N ALA A 164 -7.66 33.81 11.59
CA ALA A 164 -6.39 33.31 12.08
C ALA A 164 -6.50 32.88 13.56
N ASN A 165 -5.74 31.86 13.94
CA ASN A 165 -5.43 31.56 15.33
C ASN A 165 -3.98 31.01 15.42
N PRO A 166 -3.31 31.09 16.59
CA PRO A 166 -1.99 31.71 16.72
C PRO A 166 -0.92 30.66 17.11
N GLU A 167 0.32 31.12 17.19
CA GLU A 167 1.53 30.33 17.48
C GLU A 167 1.58 29.70 18.90
N ALA A 168 2.10 28.45 18.95
CA ALA A 168 3.14 27.84 19.83
C ALA A 168 3.00 27.88 21.38
N PRO A 169 3.58 26.95 22.20
CA PRO A 169 4.98 26.45 22.12
C PRO A 169 5.32 25.04 22.70
N GLY A 170 6.61 24.65 22.60
CA GLY A 170 7.30 23.84 23.63
C GLY A 170 7.54 22.36 23.32
N GLY A 171 8.82 21.97 23.13
CA GLY A 171 9.23 20.59 22.81
C GLY A 171 9.67 19.74 24.01
N THR A 172 9.99 18.47 23.73
CA THR A 172 11.10 17.71 24.33
C THR A 172 11.50 16.59 23.36
N SER A 173 12.79 16.54 23.04
CA SER A 173 13.42 15.57 22.17
C SER A 173 13.74 14.27 22.91
N ALA A 174 13.16 13.14 22.47
CA ALA A 174 13.66 11.81 22.81
C ALA A 174 14.44 11.25 21.62
N GLN A 175 15.72 10.96 21.88
CA GLN A 175 16.74 10.55 20.93
C GLN A 175 16.36 9.21 20.25
N HIS A 176 16.08 9.23 18.95
CA HIS A 176 16.00 8.02 18.14
C HIS A 176 17.40 7.63 17.64
N ALA A 177 17.77 6.37 17.88
CA ALA A 177 19.00 5.78 17.36
C ALA A 177 19.10 5.92 15.83
N PRO A 178 20.31 6.06 15.26
CA PRO A 178 20.45 6.27 13.82
C PRO A 178 20.03 5.00 13.06
N PRO A 179 19.25 5.13 11.97
CA PRO A 179 18.96 4.01 11.09
C PRO A 179 20.28 3.55 10.45
N ARG A 180 20.58 2.26 10.60
CA ARG A 180 21.70 1.61 9.92
C ARG A 180 21.31 1.41 8.45
N HIS A 181 21.37 2.48 7.66
CA HIS A 181 21.38 2.38 6.21
C HIS A 181 22.78 1.96 5.80
N ASP A 182 22.90 0.81 5.15
CA ASP A 182 24.09 0.49 4.39
C ASP A 182 24.22 1.46 3.20
N ALA A 183 25.41 1.50 2.59
CA ALA A 183 25.72 2.46 1.51
C ALA A 183 24.90 2.25 0.22
N GLY A 184 23.99 1.27 0.16
CA GLY A 184 23.17 0.94 -1.01
C GLY A 184 21.74 1.50 -0.97
N VAL A 185 21.25 1.94 0.19
CA VAL A 185 19.86 2.40 0.37
C VAL A 185 19.83 3.89 0.65
N THR A 186 19.37 4.67 -0.33
CA THR A 186 19.09 6.10 -0.14
C THR A 186 17.60 6.31 0.12
N SER A 187 17.23 6.68 1.34
CA SER A 187 15.88 7.18 1.65
C SER A 187 15.85 8.70 1.54
N PHE A 188 14.80 9.23 0.94
CA PHE A 188 14.50 10.66 0.97
C PHE A 188 12.99 10.82 1.12
N VAL A 189 12.56 11.81 1.88
CA VAL A 189 11.16 12.14 2.07
C VAL A 189 10.87 13.39 1.27
N LEU A 190 9.96 13.29 0.30
CA LEU A 190 9.37 14.44 -0.37
C LEU A 190 8.02 14.72 0.28
N ARG A 191 7.89 15.88 0.91
CA ARG A 191 6.63 16.37 1.47
C ARG A 191 6.23 17.63 0.68
N PHE A 192 4.98 17.67 0.26
CA PHE A 192 4.39 18.81 -0.40
C PHE A 192 3.23 19.29 0.46
N ASP A 193 3.22 20.58 0.80
CA ASP A 193 2.13 21.18 1.57
C ASP A 193 0.94 21.56 0.68
N GLU A 194 1.14 21.54 -0.65
CA GLU A 194 0.12 21.71 -1.68
C GLU A 194 0.21 20.57 -2.72
N PRO A 195 -0.89 20.21 -3.41
CA PRO A 195 -0.86 19.17 -4.44
C PRO A 195 0.11 19.51 -5.58
N LEU A 196 0.92 18.53 -5.99
CA LEU A 196 1.81 18.68 -7.14
C LEU A 196 1.02 18.90 -8.44
N SER A 197 1.40 19.91 -9.23
CA SER A 197 0.88 20.13 -10.57
C SER A 197 1.64 19.25 -11.58
N TRP A 198 1.14 18.04 -11.81
CA TRP A 198 1.80 17.03 -12.65
C TRP A 198 1.77 17.32 -14.17
N TYR A 199 1.23 18.46 -14.59
CA TYR A 199 1.12 18.83 -16.01
C TYR A 199 1.45 20.31 -16.22
N GLU A 200 2.68 20.55 -16.69
CA GLU A 200 3.07 21.72 -17.50
C GLU A 200 3.60 21.23 -18.86
#